data_AF-A0A929BAE0-F1
#
_entry.id   AF-A0A929BAE0-F1
#
_cell.length_a   1.000
_cell.length_b   1.000
_cell.length_c   1.000
_cell.angle_alpha   90.00
_cell.angle_beta   90.00
_cell.angle_gamma   90.00
#
_symmetry.space_group_name_H-M   'P 1'
#
loop_
_entity.id
_entity.type
_entity.pdbx_description
1 polymer ?
#
loop_
_entity_poly.entity_id
_entity_poly.type
_entity_poly.pdbx_seq_one_letter_code
_entity_poly.pdbx_strand_id
1 'polypeptide(L)'
;MQPVFGNSGLDQAEAEEDGTALLGYSPQDRSPREEAERRALAQKIGSDWNRISSRIAELFAAGVPENDPRTQQVVDEHYRWLQHFWTPDRDSYLRLAQMYVNQPKFRKRIERRKPNGMAAYLRDAMTAYAWARLR
;
A
#
# COMPACT_ATOMS: atom_id res chain seq x y z
N MET A 1 28.93 12.75 -50.72
CA MET A 1 30.21 12.54 -50.01
C MET A 1 29.85 12.27 -48.56
N GLN A 2 29.90 11.01 -48.13
CA GLN A 2 29.77 10.64 -46.70
C GLN A 2 31.16 10.58 -46.08
N PRO A 3 31.23 10.72 -44.74
CA PRO A 3 32.08 9.89 -43.92
C PRO A 3 31.24 9.00 -42.99
N VAL A 4 31.58 7.71 -42.97
CA VAL A 4 31.22 6.71 -41.95
C VAL A 4 32.47 6.51 -41.09
N PHE A 5 32.30 6.26 -39.78
CA PHE A 5 33.09 5.47 -38.81
C PHE A 5 32.87 6.13 -37.42
N GLY A 6 32.40 5.48 -36.36
CA GLY A 6 32.01 4.10 -36.09
C GLY A 6 31.41 3.98 -34.67
N ASN A 7 30.69 2.88 -34.43
CA ASN A 7 30.25 2.27 -33.16
C ASN A 7 29.55 3.16 -32.11
N SER A 8 28.26 2.96 -31.82
CA SER A 8 27.70 1.86 -30.98
C SER A 8 28.37 1.76 -29.61
N GLY A 9 27.64 2.15 -28.56
CA GLY A 9 27.95 1.85 -27.16
C GLY A 9 28.95 2.82 -26.52
N LEU A 10 28.50 4.01 -26.12
CA LEU A 10 29.07 4.63 -24.94
C LEU A 10 28.14 4.30 -23.80
N ASP A 11 28.55 3.25 -23.12
CA ASP A 11 27.83 2.40 -22.21
C ASP A 11 27.14 3.18 -21.09
N GLN A 12 25.83 3.19 -21.14
CA GLN A 12 25.01 3.38 -19.94
C GLN A 12 25.41 2.37 -18.85
N ALA A 13 25.97 1.21 -19.24
CA ALA A 13 26.58 0.23 -18.35
C ALA A 13 27.88 0.71 -17.69
N GLU A 14 28.72 1.53 -18.33
CA GLU A 14 30.00 2.04 -17.81
C GLU A 14 29.74 3.25 -16.88
N ALA A 15 28.74 4.08 -17.21
CA ALA A 15 28.25 5.11 -16.30
C ALA A 15 27.53 4.53 -15.06
N GLU A 16 26.87 3.37 -15.21
CA GLU A 16 26.28 2.61 -14.11
C GLU A 16 27.37 1.88 -13.28
N GLU A 17 28.46 1.42 -13.90
CA GLU A 17 29.58 0.76 -13.24
C GLU A 17 30.41 1.74 -12.38
N ASP A 18 30.75 2.92 -12.91
CA ASP A 18 31.53 3.94 -12.17
C ASP A 18 30.74 4.53 -10.98
N GLY A 19 29.44 4.82 -11.15
CA GLY A 19 28.60 5.36 -10.07
C GLY A 19 28.31 4.36 -8.95
N THR A 20 28.20 3.07 -9.30
CA THR A 20 27.94 1.98 -8.36
C THR A 20 29.23 1.50 -7.68
N ALA A 21 30.38 1.56 -8.38
CA ALA A 21 31.69 1.27 -7.83
C ALA A 21 32.21 2.39 -6.90
N LEU A 22 31.90 3.65 -7.16
CA LEU A 22 32.26 4.79 -6.29
C LEU A 22 31.49 4.80 -4.95
N LEU A 23 30.29 4.21 -4.92
CA LEU A 23 29.45 4.11 -3.71
C LEU A 23 29.46 2.70 -3.08
N GLY A 24 30.13 1.73 -3.73
CA GLY A 24 30.26 0.35 -3.25
C GLY A 24 28.93 -0.36 -2.99
N TYR A 25 27.86 -0.04 -3.71
CA TYR A 25 26.50 -0.52 -3.41
C TYR A 25 25.94 -1.39 -4.53
N SER A 26 26.11 -2.71 -4.40
CA SER A 26 25.45 -3.68 -5.28
C SER A 26 24.10 -4.11 -4.68
N PRO A 27 23.05 -4.35 -5.49
CA PRO A 27 21.80 -4.97 -5.02
C PRO A 27 22.00 -6.34 -4.32
N GLN A 28 23.20 -6.93 -4.48
CA GLN A 28 23.68 -8.18 -3.91
C GLN A 28 24.18 -8.04 -2.45
N ASP A 29 24.33 -6.81 -1.94
CA ASP A 29 24.97 -6.54 -0.62
C ASP A 29 24.00 -6.61 0.57
N ARG A 30 22.76 -7.09 0.36
CA ARG A 30 21.83 -7.31 1.47
C ARG A 30 22.25 -8.53 2.27
N SER A 31 22.52 -8.32 3.55
CA SER A 31 22.78 -9.40 4.49
C SER A 31 21.58 -10.36 4.58
N PRO A 32 21.81 -11.64 4.89
CA PRO A 32 20.73 -12.60 5.17
C PRO A 32 19.74 -12.11 6.23
N ARG A 33 20.21 -11.26 7.16
CA ARG A 33 19.41 -10.61 8.17
C ARG A 33 18.43 -9.60 7.57
N GLU A 34 18.88 -8.70 6.70
CA GLU A 34 18.01 -7.72 6.05
C GLU A 34 16.95 -8.40 5.17
N GLU A 35 17.31 -9.49 4.49
CA GLU A 35 16.34 -10.28 3.71
C GLU A 35 15.33 -11.01 4.61
N ALA A 36 15.76 -11.52 5.78
CA ALA A 36 14.85 -12.07 6.77
C ALA A 36 13.91 -11.00 7.35
N GLU A 37 14.42 -9.81 7.67
CA GLU A 37 13.64 -8.69 8.19
C GLU A 37 12.60 -8.21 7.15
N ARG A 38 12.97 -8.11 5.87
CA ARG A 38 12.04 -7.78 4.79
C ARG A 38 10.94 -8.82 4.62
N ARG A 39 11.29 -10.11 4.66
CA ARG A 39 10.30 -11.19 4.58
C ARG A 39 9.36 -11.19 5.79
N ALA A 40 9.88 -10.93 6.98
CA ALA A 40 9.09 -10.81 8.19
C ALA A 40 8.13 -9.61 8.11
N LEU A 41 8.60 -8.46 7.61
CA LEU A 41 7.76 -7.28 7.40
C LEU A 41 6.65 -7.54 6.38
N ALA A 42 6.97 -8.17 5.24
CA ALA A 42 5.98 -8.51 4.23
C ALA A 42 4.89 -9.46 4.78
N GLN A 43 5.30 -10.47 5.56
CA GLN A 43 4.37 -11.38 6.25
C GLN A 43 3.48 -10.63 7.25
N LYS A 44 4.06 -9.74 8.06
CA LYS A 44 3.32 -8.93 9.02
C LYS A 44 2.28 -8.05 8.33
N ILE A 45 2.67 -7.32 7.28
CA ILE A 45 1.77 -6.46 6.49
C ILE A 45 0.60 -7.27 5.91
N GLY A 46 0.86 -8.47 5.38
CA GLY A 46 -0.19 -9.36 4.88
C GLY A 46 -1.14 -9.85 5.98
N SER A 47 -0.60 -10.27 7.13
CA SER A 47 -1.38 -10.72 8.28
C SER A 47 -2.26 -9.61 8.86
N ASP A 48 -1.70 -8.41 9.00
CA ASP A 48 -2.42 -7.23 9.49
C ASP A 48 -3.61 -6.88 8.57
N TRP A 49 -3.43 -6.92 7.25
CA TRP A 49 -4.54 -6.72 6.32
C TRP A 49 -5.65 -7.75 6.50
N ASN A 50 -5.31 -9.03 6.64
CA ASN A 50 -6.31 -10.10 6.84
C ASN A 50 -7.10 -9.89 8.14
N ARG A 51 -6.43 -9.49 9.22
CA ARG A 51 -7.05 -9.18 10.51
C ARG A 51 -7.95 -7.95 10.42
N ILE A 52 -7.46 -6.85 9.87
CA ILE A 52 -8.20 -5.58 9.71
C ILE A 52 -9.44 -5.80 8.85
N SER A 53 -9.28 -6.39 7.66
CA SER A 53 -10.40 -6.64 6.74
C SER A 53 -11.44 -7.62 7.33
N SER A 54 -11.02 -8.56 8.18
CA SER A 54 -11.97 -9.44 8.88
C SER A 54 -12.78 -8.70 9.94
N ARG A 55 -12.14 -7.86 10.75
CA ARG A 55 -12.84 -7.03 11.76
C ARG A 55 -13.81 -6.04 11.12
N ILE A 56 -13.44 -5.41 10.01
CA ILE A 56 -14.36 -4.55 9.24
C ILE A 56 -15.57 -5.37 8.76
N ALA A 57 -15.36 -6.59 8.26
CA ALA A 57 -16.46 -7.45 7.81
C ALA A 57 -17.38 -7.88 8.95
N GLU A 58 -16.84 -8.18 10.13
CA GLU A 58 -17.60 -8.52 11.34
C GLU A 58 -18.48 -7.34 11.79
N LEU A 59 -17.91 -6.12 11.85
CA LEU A 59 -18.64 -4.91 12.21
C LEU A 59 -19.76 -4.60 11.20
N PHE A 60 -19.46 -4.74 9.90
CA PHE A 60 -20.45 -4.58 8.84
C PHE A 60 -21.59 -5.59 8.97
N ALA A 61 -21.27 -6.87 9.18
CA ALA A 61 -22.26 -7.93 9.36
C ALA A 61 -23.12 -7.73 10.63
N ALA A 62 -22.54 -7.14 11.67
CA ALA A 62 -23.24 -6.78 12.91
C ALA A 62 -24.07 -5.48 12.80
N GLY A 63 -24.04 -4.79 11.65
CA GLY A 63 -24.76 -3.53 11.46
C GLY A 63 -24.23 -2.37 12.31
N VAL A 64 -22.95 -2.44 12.72
CA VAL A 64 -22.32 -1.34 13.47
C VAL A 64 -22.16 -0.13 12.53
N PRO A 65 -22.50 1.10 12.96
CA PRO A 65 -22.31 2.28 12.13
C PRO A 65 -20.85 2.51 11.73
N GLU A 66 -20.64 3.08 10.55
CA GLU A 66 -19.32 3.35 9.99
C GLU A 66 -18.51 4.38 10.80
N ASN A 67 -19.20 5.29 11.50
CA ASN A 67 -18.64 6.32 12.35
C ASN A 67 -18.58 5.93 13.84
N ASP A 68 -19.04 4.72 14.19
CA ASP A 68 -18.98 4.19 15.56
C ASP A 68 -17.52 4.13 16.05
N PRO A 69 -17.22 4.45 17.32
CA PRO A 69 -15.86 4.38 17.86
C PRO A 69 -15.16 3.03 17.61
N ARG A 70 -15.89 1.91 17.63
CA ARG A 70 -15.37 0.57 17.35
C ARG A 70 -14.91 0.44 15.90
N THR A 71 -15.69 0.97 14.96
CA THR A 71 -15.32 1.00 13.54
C THR A 71 -14.14 1.91 13.32
N GLN A 72 -14.18 3.12 13.90
CA GLN A 72 -13.11 4.11 13.76
C GLN A 72 -11.78 3.63 14.34
N GLN A 73 -11.78 2.77 15.37
CA GLN A 73 -10.58 2.10 15.86
C GLN A 73 -9.97 1.17 14.80
N VAL A 74 -10.78 0.37 14.11
CA VAL A 74 -10.28 -0.53 13.05
C VAL A 74 -9.82 0.27 11.83
N VAL A 75 -10.45 1.41 11.53
CA VAL A 75 -10.00 2.32 10.46
C VAL A 75 -8.68 3.02 10.82
N ASP A 76 -8.42 3.34 12.09
CA ASP A 76 -7.09 3.81 12.52
C ASP A 76 -6.01 2.75 12.27
N GLU A 77 -6.30 1.48 12.59
CA GLU A 77 -5.39 0.36 12.27
C GLU A 77 -5.14 0.25 10.76
N HIS A 78 -6.18 0.44 9.93
CA HIS A 78 -6.05 0.50 8.48
C HIS A 78 -5.18 1.68 8.01
N TYR A 79 -5.37 2.86 8.58
CA TYR A 79 -4.57 4.05 8.26
C TYR A 79 -3.09 3.83 8.61
N ARG A 80 -2.79 3.28 9.79
CA ARG A 80 -1.42 2.92 10.20
C ARG A 80 -0.82 1.83 9.32
N TRP A 81 -1.63 0.87 8.88
CA TRP A 81 -1.19 -0.16 7.94
C TRP A 81 -0.78 0.44 6.59
N LEU A 82 -1.49 1.46 6.09
CA LEU A 82 -1.11 2.16 4.86
C LEU A 82 0.21 2.93 4.98
N GLN A 83 0.55 3.43 6.17
CA GLN A 83 1.81 4.14 6.44
C GLN A 83 3.06 3.27 6.23
N HIS A 84 2.92 1.95 6.13
CA HIS A 84 4.02 1.08 5.68
C HIS A 84 4.41 1.29 4.20
N PHE A 85 3.53 1.89 3.40
CA PHE A 85 3.75 2.14 1.98
C PHE A 85 3.94 3.64 1.69
N TRP A 86 3.08 4.48 2.27
CA TRP A 86 3.11 5.92 2.14
C TRP A 86 2.19 6.54 3.20
N THR A 87 2.41 7.81 3.56
CA THR A 87 1.59 8.51 4.57
C THR A 87 0.51 9.36 3.89
N PRO A 88 -0.78 9.00 4.00
CA PRO A 88 -1.87 9.80 3.45
C PRO A 88 -2.14 11.05 4.27
N ASP A 89 -2.35 12.17 3.56
CA ASP A 89 -3.12 13.32 4.05
C ASP A 89 -4.64 13.06 3.91
N ARG A 90 -5.47 14.01 4.35
CA ARG A 90 -6.93 13.86 4.28
C ARG A 90 -7.42 13.61 2.84
N ASP A 91 -7.00 14.44 1.89
CA ASP A 91 -7.51 14.41 0.51
C ASP A 91 -7.13 13.11 -0.21
N SER A 92 -5.89 12.68 -0.04
CA SER A 92 -5.38 11.45 -0.63
C SER A 92 -6.01 10.21 0.01
N TYR A 93 -6.31 10.24 1.31
CA TYR A 93 -7.05 9.15 1.98
C TYR A 93 -8.50 9.06 1.49
N LEU A 94 -9.17 10.20 1.27
CA LEU A 94 -10.52 10.25 0.68
C LEU A 94 -10.54 9.71 -0.76
N ARG A 95 -9.57 10.10 -1.59
CA ARG A 95 -9.41 9.57 -2.96
C ARG A 95 -9.20 8.06 -2.95
N LEU A 96 -8.42 7.54 -2.00
CA LEU A 96 -8.21 6.11 -1.82
C LEU A 96 -9.52 5.40 -1.44
N ALA A 97 -10.29 5.95 -0.49
CA ALA A 97 -11.59 5.41 -0.11
C ALA A 97 -12.54 5.31 -1.31
N GLN A 98 -12.61 6.35 -2.14
CA GLN A 98 -13.43 6.34 -3.34
C GLN A 98 -12.94 5.31 -4.38
N MET A 99 -11.62 5.14 -4.51
CA MET A 99 -11.03 4.15 -5.40
C MET A 99 -11.45 2.72 -5.04
N TYR A 100 -11.60 2.41 -3.75
CA TYR A 100 -12.00 1.06 -3.28
C TYR A 100 -13.35 0.61 -3.83
N VAL A 101 -14.27 1.55 -4.09
CA VAL A 101 -15.59 1.26 -4.67
C VAL A 101 -15.65 1.47 -6.18
N ASN A 102 -14.96 2.48 -6.71
CA ASN A 102 -15.05 2.86 -8.12
C ASN A 102 -14.31 1.90 -9.05
N GLN A 103 -13.24 1.26 -8.57
CA GLN A 103 -12.44 0.35 -9.39
C GLN A 103 -12.81 -1.10 -9.06
N PRO A 104 -13.39 -1.87 -10.03
CA PRO A 104 -13.87 -3.23 -9.77
C PRO A 104 -12.81 -4.18 -9.21
N LYS A 105 -11.53 -4.00 -9.57
CA LYS A 105 -10.42 -4.82 -9.07
C LYS A 105 -10.22 -4.69 -7.55
N PHE A 106 -10.35 -3.48 -7.00
CA PHE A 106 -10.18 -3.25 -5.56
C PHE A 106 -11.38 -3.74 -4.79
N ARG A 107 -12.59 -3.42 -5.28
CA ARG A 107 -13.84 -3.92 -4.72
C ARG A 107 -13.87 -5.44 -4.61
N LYS A 108 -13.59 -6.15 -5.72
CA LYS A 108 -13.55 -7.63 -5.74
C LYS A 108 -12.52 -8.19 -4.77
N ARG A 109 -11.39 -7.50 -4.54
CA ARG A 109 -10.35 -7.95 -3.61
C ARG A 109 -10.77 -7.77 -2.15
N ILE A 110 -11.41 -6.65 -1.82
CA ILE A 110 -11.89 -6.32 -0.47
C ILE A 110 -13.06 -7.23 -0.09
N GLU A 111 -14.01 -7.42 -1.01
CA GLU A 111 -15.22 -8.23 -0.77
C GLU A 111 -14.96 -9.74 -0.97
N ARG A 112 -13.72 -10.16 -1.27
CA ARG A 112 -13.39 -11.56 -1.52
C ARG A 112 -13.62 -12.41 -0.28
N ARG A 113 -14.61 -13.30 -0.34
CA ARG A 113 -15.06 -14.15 0.80
C ARG A 113 -15.63 -13.34 1.98
N LYS A 114 -16.11 -12.12 1.72
CA LYS A 114 -16.72 -11.21 2.71
C LYS A 114 -18.13 -10.81 2.23
N PRO A 115 -18.97 -10.25 3.11
CA PRO A 115 -20.30 -9.79 2.71
C PRO A 115 -20.25 -8.72 1.61
N ASN A 116 -21.21 -8.77 0.69
CA ASN A 116 -21.37 -7.75 -0.35
C ASN A 116 -21.70 -6.39 0.27
N GLY A 117 -21.12 -5.31 -0.26
CA GLY A 117 -21.33 -3.95 0.27
C GLY A 117 -20.31 -3.53 1.31
N MET A 118 -19.46 -4.45 1.80
CA MET A 118 -18.36 -4.15 2.71
C MET A 118 -17.40 -3.08 2.14
N ALA A 119 -17.16 -3.06 0.82
CA ALA A 119 -16.29 -2.03 0.24
C ALA A 119 -16.88 -0.62 0.37
N ALA A 120 -18.21 -0.47 0.27
CA ALA A 120 -18.88 0.81 0.47
C ALA A 120 -18.86 1.23 1.95
N TYR A 121 -19.12 0.28 2.85
CA TYR A 121 -18.98 0.50 4.30
C TYR A 121 -17.57 0.97 4.67
N LEU A 122 -16.53 0.32 4.13
CA LEU A 122 -15.15 0.72 4.39
C LEU A 122 -14.86 2.13 3.84
N ARG A 123 -15.35 2.48 2.64
CA ARG A 123 -15.23 3.84 2.09
C ARG A 123 -15.83 4.88 3.04
N ASP A 124 -17.04 4.62 3.54
CA ASP A 124 -17.76 5.57 4.40
C ASP A 124 -17.06 5.72 5.76
N ALA A 125 -16.58 4.60 6.32
CA ALA A 125 -15.80 4.60 7.56
C ALA A 125 -14.46 5.34 7.41
N MET A 126 -13.76 5.15 6.29
CA MET A 126 -12.54 5.90 5.94
C MET A 126 -12.82 7.39 5.77
N THR A 127 -13.97 7.74 5.18
CA THR A 127 -14.39 9.13 4.97
C THR A 127 -14.64 9.83 6.31
N ALA A 128 -15.40 9.20 7.20
CA ALA A 128 -15.62 9.71 8.56
C ALA A 128 -14.29 9.89 9.33
N TYR A 129 -13.38 8.92 9.20
CA TYR A 129 -12.05 8.99 9.82
C TYR A 129 -11.23 10.16 9.29
N ALA A 130 -11.19 10.35 7.96
CA ALA A 130 -10.42 11.40 7.31
C ALA A 130 -10.82 12.79 7.83
N TRP A 131 -12.13 13.06 7.88
CA TRP A 131 -12.66 14.33 8.37
C TRP A 131 -12.45 14.54 9.87
N ALA A 132 -12.48 13.47 10.67
CA ALA A 132 -12.32 13.56 12.11
C ALA A 132 -10.85 13.70 12.57
N ARG A 133 -9.89 13.10 11.84
CA ARG A 133 -8.53 12.87 12.37
C ARG A 133 -7.39 13.34 11.49
N LEU A 134 -7.59 13.45 10.18
CA LEU A 134 -6.53 13.85 9.25
C LEU A 134 -6.61 15.35 9.00
N ARG A 135 -5.47 15.98 8.74
CA ARG A 135 -5.38 17.40 8.37
C ARG A 135 -5.29 17.54 6.85
#